data_AF-A0A1H0Q0Z4-F1
#
_entry.id   AF-A0A1H0Q0Z4-F1
#
_cell.length_a   1.000
_cell.length_b   1.000
_cell.length_c   1.000
_cell.angle_alpha   90.00
_cell.angle_beta   90.00
_cell.angle_gamma   90.00
#
_symmetry.space_group_name_H-M   'P 1'
#
loop_
_entity.id
_entity.type
_entity.pdbx_description
1 polymer ?
#
loop_
_entity_poly.entity_id
_entity_poly.type
_entity_poly.pdbx_seq_one_letter_code
_entity_poly.pdbx_strand_id
1 'polypeptide(L)'
;MMPSEAAKLLGVCAAFDMRTVGEADSKVWAAALGDLDLGEASNAVVAHYSTTTERIMPASLMAAVKANRRRIIAAAGEPPFPPGLPYQAEQRYRRAWHARLMNGHPPAAARALADRDLGITRRTAPEIPAPQQVRLALERFTRARKVTR
;
A
#
# COMPACT_ATOMS: atom_id res chain seq x y z
N MET A 1 1.13 11.47 -12.09
CA MET A 1 2.25 12.34 -11.77
C MET A 1 2.25 13.61 -12.58
N MET A 2 2.65 14.69 -11.92
CA MET A 2 2.86 16.02 -12.51
C MET A 2 4.22 16.10 -13.22
N PRO A 3 4.43 17.08 -14.13
CA PRO A 3 5.73 17.31 -14.77
C PRO A 3 6.90 17.46 -13.79
N SER A 4 6.68 18.09 -12.64
CA SER A 4 7.71 18.25 -11.59
C SER A 4 8.09 16.93 -10.93
N GLU A 5 7.17 15.97 -10.84
CA GLU A 5 7.44 14.62 -10.33
C GLU A 5 8.12 13.77 -11.39
N ALA A 6 7.69 13.88 -12.64
CA ALA A 6 8.37 13.24 -13.77
C ALA A 6 9.83 13.71 -13.91
N ALA A 7 10.10 15.00 -13.67
CA ALA A 7 11.47 15.53 -13.64
C ALA A 7 12.32 14.86 -12.54
N LYS A 8 11.77 14.70 -11.33
CA LYS A 8 12.45 14.00 -10.23
C LYS A 8 12.75 12.54 -10.59
N LEU A 9 11.76 11.84 -11.15
CA LEU A 9 11.90 10.47 -11.61
C LEU A 9 12.96 10.33 -12.71
N LEU A 10 12.96 11.24 -13.69
CA LEU A 10 13.96 11.29 -14.75
C LEU A 10 15.36 11.59 -14.19
N GLY A 11 15.47 12.39 -13.13
CA GLY A 11 16.72 12.59 -12.39
C GLY A 11 17.24 11.30 -11.76
N VAL A 12 16.36 10.45 -11.21
CA VAL A 12 16.73 9.10 -10.74
C VAL A 12 17.25 8.26 -11.90
N CYS A 13 16.55 8.24 -13.05
CA CYS A 13 17.01 7.52 -14.24
C CYS A 13 18.39 8.01 -14.71
N ALA A 14 18.61 9.32 -14.73
CA ALA A 14 19.87 9.95 -15.16
C ALA A 14 21.05 9.58 -14.26
N ALA A 15 20.81 9.34 -12.96
CA ALA A 15 21.85 8.82 -12.07
C ALA A 15 22.33 7.41 -12.46
N PHE A 16 21.52 6.62 -13.15
CA PHE A 16 21.88 5.28 -13.64
C PHE A 16 22.43 5.27 -15.07
N ASP A 17 21.78 6.00 -15.99
CA ASP A 17 22.07 5.88 -17.43
C ASP A 17 22.68 7.14 -18.07
N MET A 18 23.05 8.13 -17.25
CA MET A 18 23.69 9.37 -17.67
C MET A 18 22.91 10.14 -18.74
N ARG A 19 21.59 9.98 -18.82
CA ARG A 19 20.77 10.79 -19.73
C ARG A 19 20.76 12.25 -19.31
N THR A 20 20.77 13.15 -20.30
CA THR A 20 20.38 14.55 -20.10
C THR A 20 18.87 14.63 -19.98
N VAL A 21 18.38 15.39 -19.00
CA VAL A 21 16.94 15.58 -18.74
C VAL A 21 16.59 17.04 -18.97
N GLY A 22 15.71 17.29 -19.93
CA GLY A 22 15.13 18.60 -20.19
C GLY A 22 13.70 18.76 -19.66
N GLU A 23 13.21 19.99 -19.72
CA GLU A 23 11.82 20.31 -19.38
C GLU A 23 10.83 19.60 -20.32
N ALA A 24 11.16 19.51 -21.61
CA ALA A 24 10.35 18.81 -22.60
C ALA A 24 10.20 17.32 -22.26
N ASP A 25 11.29 16.65 -21.85
CA ASP A 25 11.26 15.25 -21.44
C ASP A 25 10.33 15.02 -20.26
N SER A 26 10.37 15.92 -19.29
CA SER A 26 9.55 15.87 -18.07
C SER A 26 8.06 15.98 -18.39
N LYS A 27 7.69 16.87 -19.33
CA LYS A 27 6.29 17.01 -19.80
C LYS A 27 5.81 15.76 -20.54
N VAL A 28 6.64 15.21 -21.42
CA VAL A 28 6.31 13.99 -22.19
C VAL A 28 6.17 12.79 -21.25
N TRP A 29 7.09 12.64 -20.28
CA TRP A 29 7.02 11.57 -19.30
C TRP A 29 5.81 11.69 -18.38
N ALA A 30 5.47 12.90 -17.92
CA ALA A 30 4.24 13.09 -17.12
C ALA A 30 2.99 12.72 -17.92
N ALA A 31 2.90 13.13 -19.18
CA ALA A 31 1.78 12.75 -20.05
C ALA A 31 1.72 11.22 -20.28
N ALA A 32 2.86 10.57 -20.48
CA ALA A 32 2.92 9.13 -20.73
C ALA A 32 2.60 8.29 -19.48
N LEU A 33 3.01 8.74 -18.30
CA LEU A 33 2.85 8.00 -17.04
C LEU A 33 1.50 8.29 -16.35
N GLY A 34 0.75 9.28 -16.81
CA GLY A 34 -0.60 9.58 -16.33
C GLY A 34 -0.60 9.78 -14.82
N ASP A 35 -1.52 9.16 -14.09
CA ASP A 35 -1.68 9.27 -12.63
C ASP A 35 -0.79 8.34 -11.80
N LEU A 36 0.28 7.79 -12.40
CA LEU A 36 1.21 6.94 -11.66
C LEU A 36 1.85 7.70 -10.49
N ASP A 37 1.95 7.04 -9.33
CA ASP A 37 2.59 7.55 -8.12
C ASP A 37 4.12 7.62 -8.28
N LEU A 38 4.75 8.69 -7.77
CA LEU A 38 6.19 8.90 -7.87
C LEU A 38 6.99 7.85 -7.10
N GLY A 39 6.51 7.41 -5.93
CA GLY A 39 7.18 6.40 -5.11
C GLY A 39 7.18 5.03 -5.78
N GLU A 40 6.03 4.59 -6.30
CA GLU A 40 5.93 3.35 -7.08
C GLU A 40 6.82 3.39 -8.34
N ALA A 41 6.80 4.51 -9.06
CA ALA A 41 7.64 4.70 -10.23
C ALA A 41 9.13 4.64 -9.87
N SER A 42 9.56 5.33 -8.81
CA SER A 42 10.96 5.34 -8.37
C SER A 42 11.43 3.95 -7.96
N ASN A 43 10.61 3.20 -7.21
CA ASN A 43 10.91 1.82 -6.84
C ASN A 43 11.05 0.91 -8.07
N ALA A 44 10.20 1.09 -9.08
CA ALA A 44 10.28 0.32 -10.32
C ALA A 44 11.53 0.67 -11.15
N VAL A 45 11.97 1.94 -11.16
CA VAL A 45 13.26 2.34 -11.77
C VAL A 45 14.43 1.66 -11.07
N VAL A 46 14.49 1.71 -9.74
CA VAL A 46 15.56 1.08 -8.97
C VAL A 46 15.59 -0.43 -9.19
N ALA A 47 14.42 -1.08 -9.18
CA ALA A 47 14.31 -2.52 -9.47
C ALA A 47 14.80 -2.85 -10.89
N HIS A 48 14.44 -2.06 -11.90
CA HIS A 48 14.90 -2.24 -13.28
C HIS A 48 16.43 -2.21 -13.36
N TYR A 49 17.06 -1.14 -12.86
CA TYR A 49 18.51 -1.00 -12.93
C TYR A 49 19.29 -1.96 -12.00
N SER A 50 18.60 -2.64 -11.07
CA SER A 50 19.23 -3.73 -10.29
C SER A 50 19.41 -5.02 -11.09
N THR A 51 18.68 -5.19 -12.19
CA THR A 51 18.67 -6.44 -12.98
C THR A 51 19.12 -6.26 -14.42
N THR A 52 19.12 -5.03 -14.94
CA THR A 52 19.51 -4.73 -16.32
C THR A 52 20.23 -3.40 -16.41
N THR A 53 21.12 -3.26 -17.39
CA THR A 53 21.81 -2.02 -17.72
C THR A 53 21.11 -1.24 -18.83
N GLU A 54 20.02 -1.77 -19.38
CA GLU A 54 19.30 -1.12 -20.47
C GLU A 54 18.55 0.13 -20.00
N ARG A 55 18.48 1.13 -20.88
CA ARG A 55 17.78 2.37 -20.61
C ARG A 55 16.27 2.13 -20.46
N ILE A 56 15.68 2.52 -19.32
CA ILE A 56 14.24 2.36 -19.08
C ILE A 56 13.42 3.41 -19.84
N MET A 57 12.34 2.95 -20.47
CA MET A 57 11.35 3.75 -21.19
C MET A 57 10.00 3.80 -20.43
N PRO A 58 9.13 4.80 -20.66
CA PRO A 58 7.86 4.93 -19.94
C PRO A 58 6.98 3.68 -20.00
N ALA A 59 6.90 3.02 -21.16
CA ALA A 59 6.11 1.81 -21.33
C ALA A 59 6.61 0.66 -20.43
N SER A 60 7.92 0.43 -20.40
CA SER A 60 8.56 -0.59 -19.55
C SER A 60 8.35 -0.30 -18.07
N LEU A 61 8.44 0.97 -17.68
CA LEU A 61 8.19 1.40 -16.31
C LEU A 61 6.75 1.11 -15.88
N MET A 62 5.76 1.47 -16.71
CA MET A 62 4.35 1.15 -16.44
C MET A 62 4.10 -0.35 -16.34
N ALA A 63 4.74 -1.15 -17.20
CA ALA A 63 4.64 -2.60 -17.15
C ALA A 63 5.21 -3.16 -15.83
N ALA A 64 6.37 -2.65 -15.39
CA ALA A 64 7.01 -3.03 -14.14
C ALA A 64 6.13 -2.70 -12.91
N VAL A 65 5.55 -1.50 -12.86
CA VAL A 65 4.63 -1.12 -11.77
C VAL A 65 3.40 -2.03 -11.78
N LYS A 66 2.77 -2.25 -12.94
CA LYS A 66 1.60 -3.14 -13.05
C LYS A 66 1.93 -4.57 -12.61
N ALA A 67 3.10 -5.08 -12.95
CA ALA A 67 3.58 -6.38 -12.50
C ALA A 67 3.75 -6.42 -10.97
N ASN A 68 4.36 -5.38 -10.38
CA ASN A 68 4.50 -5.30 -8.92
C ASN A 68 3.14 -5.21 -8.21
N ARG A 69 2.19 -4.41 -8.72
CA ARG A 69 0.82 -4.34 -8.19
C ARG A 69 0.11 -5.70 -8.24
N ARG A 70 0.22 -6.43 -9.36
CA ARG A 70 -0.29 -7.81 -9.47
C ARG A 70 0.33 -8.75 -8.45
N ARG A 71 1.65 -8.66 -8.24
CA ARG A 71 2.36 -9.45 -7.22
C ARG A 71 1.87 -9.13 -5.81
N ILE A 72 1.66 -7.85 -5.48
CA ILE A 72 1.10 -7.42 -4.20
C ILE A 72 -0.31 -8.01 -4.00
N ILE A 73 -1.16 -7.94 -5.03
CA ILE A 73 -2.51 -8.52 -4.98
C ILE A 73 -2.47 -10.03 -4.77
N ALA A 74 -1.62 -10.74 -5.52
CA ALA A 74 -1.45 -12.18 -5.38
C ALA A 74 -0.95 -12.56 -3.98
N ALA A 75 0.00 -11.81 -3.43
CA ALA A 75 0.53 -12.04 -2.09
C ALA A 75 -0.44 -11.66 -0.97
N ALA A 76 -1.28 -10.65 -1.18
CA ALA A 76 -2.27 -10.22 -0.20
C ALA A 76 -3.44 -11.21 -0.07
N GLY A 77 -3.68 -12.03 -1.10
CA GLY A 77 -4.67 -13.10 -1.08
C GLY A 77 -6.10 -12.58 -0.91
N GLU A 78 -6.88 -13.30 -0.10
CA GLU A 78 -8.27 -12.96 0.15
C GLU A 78 -8.39 -11.72 1.07
N PRO A 79 -9.13 -10.67 0.68
CA PRO A 79 -9.43 -9.55 1.57
C PRO A 79 -10.02 -10.02 2.89
N PRO A 80 -9.61 -9.42 4.04
CA PRO A 80 -10.17 -9.77 5.34
C PRO A 80 -11.54 -9.09 5.52
N PHE A 81 -12.57 -9.47 4.77
CA PHE A 81 -13.91 -8.91 4.94
C PHE A 81 -14.58 -9.41 6.25
N PRO A 82 -15.50 -8.65 6.86
CA PRO A 82 -16.23 -9.09 8.05
C PRO A 82 -17.02 -10.38 7.80
N PRO A 83 -17.02 -11.32 8.77
CA PRO A 83 -17.85 -12.52 8.66
C PRO A 83 -19.34 -12.17 8.67
N GLY A 84 -20.14 -12.92 7.91
CA GLY A 84 -21.60 -12.76 7.87
C GLY A 84 -22.10 -11.65 6.94
N LEU A 85 -21.24 -11.10 6.07
CA LEU A 85 -21.71 -10.21 5.01
C LEU A 85 -22.53 -11.00 3.97
N PRO A 86 -23.63 -10.43 3.45
CA PRO A 86 -24.31 -11.00 2.29
C PRO A 86 -23.35 -11.07 1.09
N TYR A 87 -23.48 -12.10 0.26
CA TYR A 87 -22.61 -12.33 -0.90
C TYR A 87 -22.40 -11.08 -1.78
N GLN A 88 -23.46 -10.30 -2.05
CA GLN A 88 -23.34 -9.07 -2.85
C GLN A 88 -22.45 -8.01 -2.17
N ALA A 89 -22.53 -7.89 -0.85
CA ALA A 89 -21.70 -6.98 -0.07
C ALA A 89 -20.24 -7.47 -0.02
N GLU A 90 -20.01 -8.78 0.10
CA GLU A 90 -18.68 -9.37 0.00
C GLU A 90 -18.04 -9.09 -1.37
N GLN A 91 -18.78 -9.28 -2.46
CA GLN A 91 -18.27 -9.00 -3.81
C GLN A 91 -17.95 -7.51 -4.02
N ARG A 92 -18.78 -6.60 -3.50
CA ARG A 92 -18.48 -5.16 -3.49
C ARG A 92 -17.21 -4.86 -2.68
N TYR A 93 -17.05 -5.50 -1.52
CA TYR A 93 -15.87 -5.34 -0.67
C TYR A 93 -14.61 -5.79 -1.39
N ARG A 94 -14.62 -6.99 -1.99
CA ARG A 94 -13.51 -7.53 -2.78
C ARG A 94 -13.10 -6.55 -3.87
N ARG A 95 -14.06 -6.11 -4.70
CA ARG A 95 -13.78 -5.16 -5.80
C ARG A 95 -13.18 -3.86 -5.29
N ALA A 96 -13.74 -3.27 -4.23
CA ALA A 96 -13.23 -2.03 -3.65
C ALA A 96 -11.78 -2.21 -3.15
N TRP A 97 -11.52 -3.27 -2.38
CA TRP A 97 -10.19 -3.55 -1.83
C TRP A 97 -9.14 -3.79 -2.93
N HIS A 98 -9.45 -4.65 -3.91
CA HIS A 98 -8.55 -4.90 -5.05
C HIS A 98 -8.30 -3.63 -5.88
N ALA A 99 -9.30 -2.76 -6.07
CA ALA A 99 -9.12 -1.49 -6.75
C ALA A 99 -8.14 -0.57 -6.00
N ARG A 100 -8.18 -0.54 -4.66
CA ARG A 100 -7.22 0.25 -3.86
C ARG A 100 -5.79 -0.31 -3.97
N LEU A 101 -5.62 -1.62 -3.94
CA LEU A 101 -4.31 -2.24 -4.19
C LEU A 101 -3.79 -1.91 -5.60
N MET A 102 -4.67 -1.95 -6.60
CA MET A 102 -4.35 -1.55 -7.98
C MET A 102 -3.97 -0.07 -8.11
N ASN A 103 -4.38 0.77 -7.16
CA ASN A 103 -4.01 2.18 -7.09
C ASN A 103 -2.81 2.44 -6.15
N GLY A 104 -2.08 1.39 -5.75
CA GLY A 104 -0.85 1.52 -4.96
C GLY A 104 -1.06 1.65 -3.45
N HIS A 105 -2.29 1.54 -2.94
CA HIS A 105 -2.51 1.57 -1.49
C HIS A 105 -2.00 0.28 -0.84
N PRO A 106 -1.33 0.34 0.33
CA PRO A 106 -0.93 -0.86 1.07
C PRO A 106 -2.16 -1.62 1.58
N PRO A 107 -2.08 -2.96 1.81
CA PRO A 107 -3.24 -3.78 2.19
C PRO A 107 -4.03 -3.29 3.40
N ALA A 108 -3.35 -2.73 4.41
CA ALA A 108 -3.99 -2.16 5.59
C ALA A 108 -4.81 -0.89 5.26
N ALA A 109 -4.28 -0.01 4.41
CA ALA A 109 -4.99 1.19 3.97
C ALA A 109 -6.13 0.83 3.01
N ALA A 110 -5.90 -0.10 2.07
CA ALA A 110 -6.93 -0.64 1.19
C ALA A 110 -8.11 -1.22 1.98
N ARG A 111 -7.83 -1.93 3.07
CA ARG A 111 -8.85 -2.46 4.00
C ARG A 111 -9.64 -1.34 4.66
N ALA A 112 -8.96 -0.36 5.26
CA ALA A 112 -9.62 0.75 5.95
C ALA A 112 -10.52 1.58 5.02
N LEU A 113 -10.10 1.76 3.76
CA LEU A 113 -10.89 2.44 2.74
C LEU A 113 -12.09 1.59 2.29
N ALA A 114 -11.92 0.29 2.07
CA ALA A 114 -13.03 -0.60 1.73
C ALA A 114 -14.08 -0.69 2.86
N ASP A 115 -13.63 -0.73 4.12
CA ASP A 115 -14.52 -0.66 5.28
C ASP A 115 -15.34 0.64 5.28
N ARG A 116 -14.68 1.78 5.02
CA ARG A 116 -15.34 3.10 4.94
C ARG A 116 -16.36 3.16 3.81
N ASP A 117 -16.02 2.68 2.62
CA ASP A 117 -16.90 2.69 1.44
C ASP A 117 -18.19 1.88 1.65
N LEU A 118 -18.16 0.90 2.56
CA LEU A 118 -19.29 0.03 2.89
C LEU A 118 -19.93 0.34 4.26
N GLY A 119 -19.49 1.39 4.95
CA GLY A 119 -20.00 1.75 6.28
C GLY A 119 -19.71 0.70 7.36
N ILE A 120 -18.70 -0.15 7.14
CA ILE A 120 -18.33 -1.21 8.07
C ILE A 120 -17.55 -0.60 9.23
N THR A 121 -18.10 -0.71 10.44
CA THR A 121 -17.36 -0.37 11.66
C THR A 121 -16.84 -1.65 12.29
N ARG A 122 -15.55 -1.93 12.11
CA ARG A 122 -14.91 -3.03 12.85
C ARG A 122 -14.75 -2.60 14.29
N ARG A 123 -15.29 -3.38 15.24
CA ARG A 123 -14.78 -3.34 16.61
C ARG A 123 -13.31 -3.74 16.52
N THR A 124 -12.39 -2.83 16.84
CA THR A 124 -11.04 -3.22 17.23
C THR A 124 -11.21 -4.28 18.30
N ALA A 125 -10.66 -5.48 18.07
CA ALA A 125 -10.59 -6.47 19.13
C ALA A 125 -9.93 -5.77 20.33
N PRO A 126 -10.47 -5.95 21.57
CA PRO A 126 -9.80 -5.38 22.73
C PRO A 126 -8.35 -5.85 22.69
N GLU A 127 -7.42 -4.90 22.82
CA GLU A 127 -6.00 -5.21 22.93
C GLU A 127 -5.85 -6.25 24.03
N ILE A 128 -5.39 -7.46 23.68
CA ILE A 128 -5.19 -8.51 24.68
C ILE A 128 -4.09 -7.97 25.59
N PRO A 129 -4.38 -7.67 26.88
CA PRO A 129 -3.38 -7.08 27.75
C PRO A 129 -2.19 -8.03 27.86
N ALA A 130 -0.98 -7.47 27.83
CA ALA A 130 0.24 -8.26 27.92
C ALA A 130 0.20 -9.14 29.20
N PRO A 131 0.80 -10.35 29.19
CA PRO A 131 0.74 -11.26 30.35
C PRO A 131 1.14 -10.60 31.68
N GLN A 132 2.07 -9.63 31.63
CA GLN A 132 2.48 -8.83 32.80
C GLN A 132 1.37 -7.90 33.31
N GLN A 133 0.61 -7.27 32.41
CA GLN A 133 -0.52 -6.41 32.76
C GLN A 133 -1.65 -7.22 33.38
N VAL A 134 -1.91 -8.43 32.85
CA VAL A 134 -2.87 -9.39 33.44
C VAL A 134 -2.42 -9.79 34.84
N ARG A 135 -1.14 -10.13 35.03
CA ARG A 135 -0.59 -10.52 36.33
C ARG A 135 -0.71 -9.40 37.36
N LEU A 136 -0.33 -8.17 37.01
CA LEU A 136 -0.45 -7.00 37.88
C LEU A 136 -1.91 -6.69 38.24
N ALA A 137 -2.84 -6.86 37.31
CA ALA A 137 -4.27 -6.69 37.58
C ALA A 137 -4.78 -7.75 38.59
N LEU A 138 -4.37 -9.01 38.45
CA LEU A 138 -4.71 -10.08 39.39
C LEU A 138 -4.10 -9.87 40.79
N GLU A 139 -2.86 -9.40 40.87
CA GLU A 139 -2.19 -9.06 42.13
C GLU A 139 -2.90 -7.90 42.85
N ARG A 140 -3.34 -6.86 42.11
CA ARG A 140 -4.13 -5.76 42.66
C ARG A 140 -5.48 -6.24 43.19
N PHE A 141 -6.15 -7.10 42.44
CA PHE A 141 -7.46 -7.64 42.82
C PHE A 141 -7.39 -8.50 44.08
N THR A 142 -6.37 -9.36 44.18
CA THR A 142 -6.13 -10.20 45.37
C THR A 142 -5.73 -9.40 46.60
N ARG A 143 -4.95 -8.32 46.44
CA ARG A 143 -4.64 -7.39 47.54
C ARG A 143 -5.88 -6.65 48.04
N ALA A 144 -6.69 -6.10 47.14
CA ALA A 144 -7.91 -5.39 47.51
C ALA A 144 -8.86 -6.29 48.32
N ARG A 145 -8.98 -7.56 47.95
CA ARG A 145 -9.84 -8.54 48.64
C ARG A 145 -9.33 -8.94 50.04
N LYS A 146 -8.04 -8.74 50.35
CA LYS A 146 -7.47 -9.00 51.68
C LYS A 146 -7.62 -7.83 52.65
N VAL A 147 -7.87 -6.62 52.15
CA VAL A 147 -8.00 -5.40 52.98
C VAL A 147 -9.45 -5.20 53.48
N THR A 148 -10.43 -5.84 52.84
CA THR A 148 -11.86 -5.75 53.19
C THR A 148 -12.34 -6.86 54.14
N ARG A 149 -11.42 -7.57 54.80
CA ARG A 149 -11.69 -8.62 55.79
C ARG A 149 -10.96 -8.28 57.09
#